data_AF-A0A973F7Q7-F1
#
_entry.id   AF-A0A973F7Q7-F1
#
_cell.length_a   1.000
_cell.length_b   1.000
_cell.length_c   1.000
_cell.angle_alpha   90.00
_cell.angle_beta   90.00
_cell.angle_gamma   90.00
#
_symmetry.space_group_name_H-M   'P 1'
#
loop_
_entity.id
_entity.type
_entity.pdbx_description
1 polymer ?
#
loop_
_entity_poly.entity_id
_entity_poly.type
_entity_poly.pdbx_seq_one_letter_code
_entity_poly.pdbx_strand_id
1 'polypeptide(L)'
;MEKNKHIKWFNLATQFLLPFFTLGGQVAYALKHPEIGIVMNLLAQPFWLYSSWIAFRSAKQMGMLITTVVFTLITLWGVANYWIR
;
A
#
# COMPACT_ATOMS: atom_id res chain seq x y z
N MET A 1 -27.80 -11.47 0.82
CA MET A 1 -26.63 -10.91 0.10
C MET A 1 -26.49 -9.42 0.39
N GLU A 2 -26.21 -9.06 1.65
CA GLU A 2 -26.38 -7.66 2.12
C GLU A 2 -25.19 -7.13 2.93
N LYS A 3 -24.00 -7.74 2.79
CA LYS A 3 -22.77 -7.34 3.51
C LYS A 3 -21.83 -6.43 2.71
N ASN A 4 -22.26 -5.95 1.54
CA ASN A 4 -21.35 -5.55 0.45
C ASN A 4 -21.33 -4.06 0.07
N LYS A 5 -21.98 -3.15 0.82
CA LYS A 5 -22.04 -1.74 0.40
C LYS A 5 -20.73 -0.98 0.70
N HIS A 6 -20.15 -1.15 1.89
CA HIS A 6 -18.87 -0.52 2.26
C HIS A 6 -17.68 -1.08 1.47
N ILE A 7 -17.73 -2.37 1.12
CA ILE A 7 -16.68 -3.06 0.38
C ILE A 7 -16.58 -2.56 -1.08
N LYS A 8 -17.69 -2.13 -1.70
CA LYS A 8 -17.67 -1.67 -3.11
C LYS A 8 -16.86 -0.39 -3.33
N TRP A 9 -17.07 0.63 -2.50
CA TRP A 9 -16.35 1.90 -2.65
C TRP A 9 -14.88 1.76 -2.29
N PHE A 10 -14.55 1.01 -1.23
CA PHE A 10 -13.16 0.76 -0.86
C PHE A 10 -12.43 -0.11 -1.90
N ASN A 11 -13.10 -1.09 -2.50
CA ASN A 11 -12.57 -1.85 -3.64
C ASN A 11 -12.28 -0.96 -4.85
N LEU A 12 -13.21 -0.06 -5.18
CA LEU A 12 -13.03 0.88 -6.28
C LEU A 12 -11.85 1.82 -5.99
N ALA A 13 -11.82 2.40 -4.79
CA ALA A 13 -10.72 3.24 -4.35
C ALA A 13 -9.39 2.49 -4.40
N THR A 14 -9.33 1.25 -3.91
CA THR A 14 -8.13 0.40 -3.96
C THR A 14 -7.65 0.21 -5.41
N GLN A 15 -8.55 -0.04 -6.37
CA GLN A 15 -8.16 -0.25 -7.77
C GLN A 15 -7.48 0.97 -8.42
N PHE A 16 -7.80 2.19 -7.98
CA PHE A 16 -7.21 3.41 -8.52
C PHE A 16 -6.08 3.97 -7.67
N LEU A 17 -6.29 4.05 -6.35
CA LEU A 17 -5.35 4.64 -5.41
C LEU A 17 -4.12 3.77 -5.22
N LEU A 18 -4.25 2.44 -5.25
CA LEU A 18 -3.11 1.54 -5.09
C LEU A 18 -2.08 1.73 -6.23
N PRO A 19 -2.44 1.66 -7.53
CA PRO A 19 -1.49 1.96 -8.59
C PRO A 19 -1.01 3.41 -8.56
N PHE A 20 -1.91 4.38 -8.31
CA PHE A 20 -1.56 5.79 -8.28
C PHE A 20 -0.46 6.08 -7.26
N PHE A 21 -0.62 5.65 -6.01
CA PHE A 21 0.37 5.87 -4.96
C PHE A 21 1.64 5.03 -5.17
N THR A 22 1.52 3.78 -5.60
CA THR A 22 2.69 2.92 -5.85
C THR A 22 3.56 3.48 -6.96
N LEU A 23 2.98 3.78 -8.12
CA LEU A 23 3.70 4.32 -9.27
C LEU A 23 4.15 5.76 -9.02
N GLY A 24 3.32 6.58 -8.37
CA GLY A 24 3.70 7.93 -7.95
C GLY A 24 4.93 7.92 -7.03
N GLY A 25 5.01 6.95 -6.12
CA GLY A 25 6.18 6.73 -5.28
C GLY A 25 7.43 6.39 -6.10
N GLN A 26 7.31 5.47 -7.08
CA GLN A 26 8.42 5.11 -7.97
C GLN A 26 8.89 6.31 -8.83
N VAL A 27 7.94 7.11 -9.35
CA VAL A 27 8.25 8.33 -10.10
C VAL A 27 9.00 9.33 -9.22
N ALA A 28 8.55 9.55 -7.99
CA ALA A 28 9.25 10.44 -7.06
C ALA A 28 10.68 9.97 -6.76
N TYR A 29 10.90 8.66 -6.57
CA TYR A 29 12.26 8.11 -6.44
C TYR A 29 13.11 8.32 -7.68
N ALA A 30 12.56 8.08 -8.88
CA ALA A 30 13.27 8.29 -10.14
C ALA A 30 13.65 9.76 -10.36
N LEU A 31 12.84 10.69 -9.85
CA LEU A 31 13.10 12.13 -9.89
C LEU A 31 13.98 12.63 -8.73
N LYS A 32 14.57 11.73 -7.92
CA LYS A 32 15.41 12.06 -6.76
C LYS A 32 14.68 12.85 -5.66
N HIS A 33 13.38 12.60 -5.50
CA HIS A 33 12.55 13.10 -4.39
C HIS A 33 12.17 11.96 -3.43
N PRO A 34 13.12 11.47 -2.61
CA PRO A 34 12.89 10.33 -1.73
C PRO A 34 11.83 10.60 -0.66
N GLU A 35 11.69 11.82 -0.17
CA GLU A 35 10.64 12.22 0.77
C GLU A 35 9.24 11.97 0.20
N ILE A 36 8.97 12.51 -0.98
CA ILE A 36 7.68 12.33 -1.64
C ILE A 36 7.47 10.84 -1.92
N GLY A 37 8.51 10.14 -2.37
CA GLY A 37 8.39 8.72 -2.70
C GLY A 37 8.06 7.83 -1.49
N ILE A 38 8.68 8.07 -0.33
CA ILE A 38 8.39 7.32 0.90
C ILE A 38 6.97 7.63 1.38
N VAL A 39 6.52 8.89 1.35
CA VAL A 39 5.14 9.25 1.74
C VAL A 39 4.12 8.60 0.80
N MET A 40 4.33 8.67 -0.51
CA MET A 40 3.45 8.03 -1.49
C MET A 40 3.37 6.52 -1.27
N ASN A 41 4.51 5.85 -1.03
CA ASN A 41 4.51 4.42 -0.70
C ASN A 41 3.82 4.13 0.63
N LEU A 42 3.94 5.00 1.64
CA LEU A 42 3.23 4.82 2.91
C LEU A 42 1.71 4.90 2.69
N LEU A 43 1.25 5.88 1.90
CA LEU A 43 -0.17 6.05 1.54
C LEU A 43 -0.71 4.86 0.73
N ALA A 44 0.15 4.12 0.01
CA ALA A 44 -0.24 2.89 -0.67
C ALA A 44 -0.48 1.71 0.29
N GLN A 45 0.12 1.71 1.49
CA GLN A 45 0.12 0.53 2.38
C GLN A 45 -1.26 0.06 2.84
N PRO A 46 -2.22 0.93 3.22
CA PRO A 46 -3.58 0.49 3.58
C PRO A 46 -4.26 -0.31 2.45
N PHE A 47 -4.04 0.10 1.20
CA PHE A 47 -4.59 -0.56 0.02
C PHE A 47 -3.87 -1.88 -0.28
N TRP A 48 -2.55 -1.91 -0.13
CA TRP A 48 -1.78 -3.16 -0.25
C TRP A 48 -2.18 -4.18 0.83
N LEU A 49 -2.33 -3.75 2.09
CA LEU A 49 -2.74 -4.61 3.20
C LEU A 49 -4.14 -5.20 2.96
N TYR A 50 -5.07 -4.37 2.48
CA TYR A 50 -6.40 -4.84 2.12
C TYR A 50 -6.38 -5.83 0.94
N SER A 51 -5.69 -5.48 -0.14
CA SER A 51 -5.61 -6.32 -1.35
C SER A 51 -4.93 -7.65 -1.06
N SER A 52 -3.82 -7.63 -0.33
CA SER A 52 -3.08 -8.84 0.06
C SER A 52 -3.87 -9.71 1.03
N TRP A 53 -4.64 -9.13 1.96
CA TRP A 53 -5.54 -9.88 2.83
C TRP A 53 -6.64 -10.60 2.04
N ILE A 54 -7.25 -9.92 1.07
CA ILE A 54 -8.24 -10.56 0.18
C ILE A 54 -7.58 -11.69 -0.61
N ALA A 55 -6.43 -11.46 -1.22
CA ALA A 55 -5.70 -12.46 -2.00
C ALA A 55 -5.29 -13.67 -1.15
N PHE A 56 -4.89 -13.46 0.10
CA PHE A 56 -4.62 -14.54 1.04
C PHE A 56 -5.89 -15.37 1.30
N ARG A 57 -7.04 -14.73 1.53
CA ARG A 57 -8.30 -15.42 1.82
C ARG A 57 -8.89 -16.13 0.60
N SER A 58 -8.72 -15.60 -0.61
CA SER A 58 -9.30 -16.13 -1.84
C SER A 58 -8.41 -17.12 -2.58
N ALA A 59 -7.09 -16.88 -2.60
CA ALA A 59 -6.13 -17.63 -3.41
C ALA A 59 -4.97 -18.25 -2.58
N LYS A 60 -5.07 -18.24 -1.24
CA LYS A 60 -4.05 -18.75 -0.31
C LYS A 60 -2.66 -18.15 -0.52
N GLN A 61 -2.58 -16.91 -1.03
CA GLN A 61 -1.32 -16.21 -1.28
C GLN A 61 -0.72 -15.62 0.00
N MET A 62 -0.21 -16.48 0.88
CA MET A 62 0.39 -16.06 2.15
C MET A 62 1.66 -15.21 1.96
N GLY A 63 2.46 -15.53 0.94
CA GLY A 63 3.68 -14.77 0.63
C GLY A 63 3.40 -13.29 0.38
N MET A 64 2.35 -12.97 -0.39
CA MET A 64 1.96 -11.59 -0.67
C MET A 64 1.61 -10.84 0.62
N LEU A 65 0.82 -11.44 1.51
CA LEU A 65 0.45 -10.84 2.78
C LEU A 65 1.67 -10.56 3.67
N ILE A 66 2.58 -11.54 3.80
CA ILE A 66 3.80 -11.36 4.59
C ILE A 66 4.67 -10.24 4.00
N THR A 67 4.92 -10.27 2.70
CA THR A 67 5.69 -9.22 2.01
C THR A 67 5.07 -7.85 2.23
N THR A 68 3.75 -7.72 2.12
CA THR A 68 3.06 -6.45 2.34
C THR A 68 3.22 -5.95 3.79
N VAL A 69 3.07 -6.83 4.78
CA VAL A 69 3.25 -6.44 6.20
C VAL A 69 4.69 -5.96 6.44
N VAL A 70 5.69 -6.72 5.98
CA VAL A 70 7.09 -6.34 6.13
C VAL A 70 7.40 -5.02 5.40
N PHE A 71 6.89 -4.86 4.18
CA PHE A 71 7.07 -3.63 3.41
C PHE A 71 6.39 -2.42 4.06
N THR A 72 5.24 -2.62 4.71
CA THR A 72 4.58 -1.59 5.52
C THR A 72 5.49 -1.14 6.67
N LEU A 73 6.08 -2.09 7.41
CA LEU A 73 7.00 -1.79 8.51
C LEU A 73 8.26 -1.05 8.03
N ILE A 74 8.86 -1.49 6.91
CA ILE A 74 10.02 -0.83 6.31
C ILE A 74 9.67 0.60 5.88
N THR A 75 8.48 0.81 5.29
CA THR A 75 8.05 2.13 4.84
C THR A 75 7.76 3.06 6.02
N LEU A 76 7.11 2.55 7.07
CA LEU A 76 6.91 3.28 8.33
C LEU A 76 8.26 3.68 8.96
N TRP A 77 9.22 2.75 8.99
CA TRP A 77 10.58 3.04 9.43
C TRP A 77 11.25 4.09 8.54
N GLY A 78 11.08 4.01 7.23
CA GLY A 78 11.60 4.99 6.28
C GLY A 78 11.06 6.40 6.55
N VAL A 79 9.76 6.53 6.84
CA VAL A 79 9.15 7.79 7.28
C VAL A 79 9.74 8.25 8.62
N ALA A 80 9.74 7.38 9.64
CA ALA A 80 10.31 7.76 10.93
C ALA A 80 11.77 8.21 10.79
N ASN A 81 12.59 7.49 10.03
CA ASN A 81 14.00 7.82 9.83
C ASN A 81 14.23 9.10 9.01
N TYR A 82 13.32 9.47 8.10
CA TYR A 82 13.49 10.67 7.29
C TYR A 82 13.05 11.94 8.06
N TRP A 83 11.95 11.87 8.82
CA TRP A 83 11.37 13.04 9.50
C TRP A 83 11.60 13.11 11.01
N ILE A 84 11.71 11.97 11.69
CA ILE A 84 11.84 11.86 13.15
C ILE A 84 13.31 11.74 13.57
N ARG A 85 14.24 11.66 12.60
CA ARG A 85 15.67 11.73 12.88
C ARG A 85 16.00 12.75 13.97
#